data_AF-A0A2T9XRQ5-F1
#
_entry.id   AF-A0A2T9XRQ5-F1
#
_cell.length_a   1.000
_cell.length_b   1.000
_cell.length_c   1.000
_cell.angle_alpha   90.00
_cell.angle_beta   90.00
_cell.angle_gamma   90.00
#
_symmetry.space_group_name_H-M   'P 1'
#
loop_
_entity.id
_entity.type
_entity.pdbx_description
1 polymer ?
#
loop_
_entity_poly.entity_id
_entity_poly.type
_entity_poly.pdbx_seq_one_letter_code
_entity_poly.pdbx_strand_id
1 'polypeptide(L)'
;MADQNLFEQLKGVLTEFKTFLDQNVATIKPAIQAIAALVPQVTELIDLLTGLLGKLKTELNNLDVGAIPGLGEVAQFTGMIPAFLDAAKKILPDEAASIDSIASVADVVTGLPSVDAIKAELISLIDAISTHLNSLKP
;
A
#
# COMPACT_ATOMS: atom_id res chain seq x y z
N MET A 1 -17.36 -7.34 7.51
CA MET A 1 -16.43 -6.52 6.72
C MET A 1 -15.08 -6.73 7.36
N ALA A 2 -14.09 -7.28 6.66
CA ALA A 2 -12.75 -7.43 7.25
C ALA A 2 -12.24 -6.03 7.57
N ASP A 3 -11.89 -5.78 8.84
CA ASP A 3 -11.17 -4.57 9.22
C ASP A 3 -9.99 -4.43 8.27
N GLN A 4 -9.95 -3.35 7.48
CA GLN A 4 -8.84 -3.10 6.57
C GLN A 4 -7.55 -3.22 7.39
N ASN A 5 -6.61 -4.04 6.95
CA ASN A 5 -5.34 -4.14 7.66
C ASN A 5 -4.64 -2.76 7.66
N LEU A 6 -3.72 -2.54 8.61
CA LEU A 6 -3.05 -1.24 8.78
C LEU A 6 -2.34 -0.77 7.49
N PHE A 7 -1.83 -1.67 6.66
CA PHE A 7 -1.17 -1.34 5.40
C PHE A 7 -2.17 -0.84 4.35
N GLU A 8 -3.34 -1.47 4.25
CA GLU A 8 -4.41 -1.03 3.34
C GLU A 8 -4.99 0.32 3.78
N GLN A 9 -5.12 0.56 5.09
CA GLN A 9 -5.52 1.87 5.60
C GLN A 9 -4.49 2.96 5.26
N LEU A 10 -3.20 2.67 5.52
CA LEU A 10 -2.12 3.60 5.19
C LEU A 10 -2.05 3.87 3.68
N LYS A 11 -2.16 2.82 2.86
CA LYS A 11 -2.20 2.92 1.40
C LYS A 11 -3.37 3.78 0.94
N GLY A 12 -4.57 3.58 1.50
CA GLY A 12 -5.74 4.38 1.20
C GLY A 12 -5.49 5.87 1.44
N VAL A 13 -5.05 6.23 2.65
CA VAL A 13 -4.78 7.63 3.03
C VAL A 13 -3.68 8.26 2.15
N LEU A 14 -2.58 7.55 1.90
CA LEU A 14 -1.51 8.06 1.04
C LEU A 14 -1.97 8.21 -0.41
N THR A 15 -2.80 7.30 -0.92
CA THR A 15 -3.37 7.37 -2.27
C THR A 15 -4.29 8.57 -2.43
N GLU A 16 -5.20 8.79 -1.48
CA GLU A 16 -6.08 9.95 -1.48
C GLU A 16 -5.28 11.26 -1.40
N PHE A 17 -4.28 11.31 -0.52
CA PHE A 17 -3.46 12.51 -0.38
C PHE A 17 -2.64 12.80 -1.63
N LYS A 18 -2.01 11.77 -2.22
CA LYS A 18 -1.30 11.90 -3.51
C LYS A 18 -2.27 12.37 -4.59
N THR A 19 -3.46 11.79 -4.69
CA THR A 19 -4.45 12.13 -5.72
C THR A 19 -4.87 13.59 -5.60
N PHE A 20 -5.11 14.08 -4.38
CA PHE A 20 -5.37 15.50 -4.15
C PHE A 20 -4.21 16.37 -4.63
N LEU A 21 -2.96 16.02 -4.29
CA LEU A 21 -1.79 16.80 -4.71
C LEU A 21 -1.59 16.76 -6.23
N ASP A 22 -1.67 15.59 -6.86
CA ASP A 22 -1.56 15.43 -8.33
C ASP A 22 -2.52 16.39 -9.05
N GLN A 23 -3.77 16.45 -8.58
CA GLN A 23 -4.83 17.24 -9.21
C GLN A 23 -4.72 18.74 -8.92
N ASN A 24 -4.15 19.12 -7.77
CA ASN A 24 -4.28 20.49 -7.26
C ASN A 24 -2.96 21.25 -7.11
N VAL A 25 -1.78 20.60 -7.20
CA VAL A 25 -0.47 21.25 -6.99
C VAL A 25 -0.29 22.49 -7.85
N ALA A 26 -0.65 22.45 -9.13
CA ALA A 26 -0.53 23.61 -10.02
C ALA A 26 -1.42 24.80 -9.58
N THR A 27 -2.58 24.51 -8.98
CA THR A 27 -3.55 25.51 -8.51
C THR A 27 -3.17 26.06 -7.14
N ILE A 28 -2.74 25.21 -6.20
CA ILE A 28 -2.45 25.63 -4.82
C ILE A 28 -1.05 26.23 -4.66
N LYS A 29 -0.09 25.87 -5.53
CA LYS A 29 1.31 26.31 -5.41
C LYS A 29 1.47 27.83 -5.34
N PRO A 30 0.88 28.66 -6.23
CA PRO A 30 1.04 30.11 -6.16
C PRO A 30 0.51 30.69 -4.84
N ALA A 31 -0.62 30.16 -4.35
CA ALA A 31 -1.20 30.60 -3.09
C ALA A 31 -0.32 30.21 -1.90
N ILE A 32 0.18 28.97 -1.86
CA ILE A 32 1.07 28.50 -0.79
C ILE A 32 2.36 29.32 -0.76
N GLN A 33 2.99 29.58 -1.91
CA GLN A 33 4.21 30.37 -1.98
C GLN A 33 3.98 31.84 -1.53
N ALA A 34 2.84 32.44 -1.92
CA ALA A 34 2.48 33.78 -1.48
C ALA A 34 2.26 33.84 0.05
N ILE A 35 1.58 32.84 0.63
CA ILE A 35 1.38 32.76 2.08
C ILE A 35 2.72 32.52 2.78
N ALA A 36 3.57 31.64 2.26
CA ALA A 36 4.87 31.31 2.85
C ALA A 36 5.81 32.53 2.90
N ALA A 37 5.71 33.46 1.95
CA ALA A 37 6.45 34.73 1.97
C ALA A 37 6.04 35.64 3.13
N LEU A 38 4.81 35.52 3.62
CA LEU A 38 4.27 36.30 4.75
C LEU A 38 4.34 35.53 6.08
N VAL A 39 4.27 34.20 6.01
CA VAL A 39 4.16 33.28 7.14
C VAL A 39 5.16 32.13 6.93
N PRO A 40 6.41 32.27 7.40
CA PRO A 40 7.46 31.26 7.22
C PRO A 40 7.12 29.87 7.76
N GLN A 41 6.18 29.79 8.72
CA GLN A 41 5.69 28.54 9.31
C GLN A 41 5.02 27.63 8.27
N VAL A 42 4.58 28.15 7.13
CA VAL A 42 4.06 27.31 6.03
C VAL A 42 5.17 26.44 5.46
N THR A 43 6.37 26.99 5.22
CA THR A 43 7.53 26.22 4.77
C THR A 43 7.95 25.21 5.83
N GLU A 44 7.96 25.62 7.11
CA GLU A 44 8.27 24.73 8.24
C GLU A 44 7.29 23.55 8.34
N LEU A 45 5.98 23.79 8.15
CA LEU A 45 4.99 22.73 8.12
C LEU A 45 5.27 21.74 6.98
N ILE A 46 5.59 22.24 5.78
CA ILE A 46 5.93 21.38 4.64
C ILE A 46 7.20 20.56 4.95
N ASP A 47 8.20 21.15 5.60
CA ASP A 47 9.41 20.45 6.06
C ASP A 47 9.09 19.35 7.07
N LEU A 48 8.27 19.64 8.09
CA LEU A 48 7.85 18.67 9.10
C LEU A 48 7.08 17.50 8.48
N LEU A 49 6.16 17.77 7.56
CA LEU A 49 5.40 16.75 6.83
C LEU A 49 6.33 15.87 5.98
N THR A 50 7.25 16.48 5.23
CA THR A 50 8.25 15.76 4.43
C THR A 50 9.18 14.93 5.32
N GLY A 51 9.57 15.46 6.47
CA GLY A 51 10.37 14.74 7.46
C GLY A 51 9.65 13.54 8.07
N LEU A 52 8.36 13.66 8.38
CA LEU A 52 7.53 12.56 8.84
C LEU A 52 7.42 11.45 7.77
N LEU A 53 7.16 11.84 6.52
CA LEU A 53 7.13 10.93 5.37
C LEU A 53 8.47 10.20 5.20
N GLY A 54 9.60 10.88 5.36
CA GLY A 54 10.93 10.26 5.35
C GLY A 54 11.14 9.23 6.46
N LYS A 55 10.66 9.52 7.69
CA LYS A 55 10.71 8.55 8.80
C LYS A 55 9.83 7.33 8.51
N LEU A 56 8.62 7.55 8.00
CA LEU A 56 7.73 6.46 7.61
C LEU A 56 8.35 5.58 6.53
N LYS A 57 8.97 6.18 5.50
CA LYS A 57 9.72 5.45 4.48
C LYS A 57 10.88 4.64 5.08
N THR A 58 11.57 5.17 6.08
CA THR A 58 12.66 4.46 6.77
C THR A 58 12.13 3.23 7.48
N GLU A 59 11.05 3.35 8.26
CA GLU A 59 10.45 2.20 8.93
C GLU A 59 9.89 1.16 7.95
N LEU A 60 9.29 1.60 6.84
CA LEU A 60 8.88 0.68 5.78
C LEU A 60 10.08 -0.05 5.16
N ASN A 61 11.23 0.60 4.99
CA ASN A 61 12.44 -0.07 4.53
C ASN A 61 13.00 -1.06 5.55
N ASN A 62 12.90 -0.75 6.85
CA ASN A 62 13.33 -1.61 7.96
C ASN A 62 12.41 -2.81 8.20
N LEU A 63 11.18 -2.79 7.68
CA LEU A 63 10.31 -3.97 7.65
C LEU A 63 10.97 -5.07 6.83
N ASP A 64 11.64 -5.99 7.52
CA ASP A 64 12.19 -7.22 6.97
C ASP A 64 11.10 -8.30 6.97
N VAL A 65 10.40 -8.39 5.85
CA VAL A 65 9.38 -9.41 5.65
C VAL A 65 9.98 -10.81 5.53
N GLY A 66 11.26 -10.91 5.15
CA GLY A 66 12.03 -12.15 5.13
C GLY A 66 12.39 -12.64 6.54
N ALA A 67 12.39 -11.76 7.54
CA ALA A 67 12.59 -12.11 8.94
C ALA A 67 11.33 -12.62 9.63
N ILE A 68 10.15 -12.55 9.00
CA ILE A 68 8.91 -13.11 9.57
C ILE A 68 8.97 -14.64 9.45
N PRO A 69 9.17 -15.39 10.56
CA PRO A 69 9.26 -16.84 10.48
C PRO A 69 7.93 -17.42 10.01
N GLY A 70 7.96 -18.37 9.07
CA GLY A 70 6.75 -18.99 8.52
C GLY A 70 6.14 -18.30 7.31
N LEU A 71 6.61 -17.10 6.91
CA LEU A 71 6.02 -16.37 5.78
C LEU A 71 6.23 -17.10 4.44
N GLY A 72 7.39 -17.73 4.26
CA GLY A 72 7.68 -18.56 3.09
C GLY A 72 6.81 -19.82 3.04
N GLU A 73 6.60 -20.45 4.19
CA GLU A 73 5.72 -21.61 4.36
C GLU A 73 4.25 -21.26 4.12
N VAL A 74 3.80 -20.06 4.51
CA VAL A 74 2.47 -19.56 4.18
C VAL A 74 2.30 -19.38 2.67
N ALA A 75 3.29 -18.79 1.99
CA ALA A 75 3.26 -18.65 0.53
C ALA A 75 3.23 -20.02 -0.18
N GLN A 76 4.02 -20.99 0.31
CA GLN A 76 3.98 -22.37 -0.18
C GLN A 76 2.61 -23.03 0.06
N PHE A 77 2.06 -22.90 1.27
CA PHE A 77 0.76 -23.44 1.61
C PHE A 77 -0.33 -22.88 0.70
N THR A 78 -0.41 -21.55 0.54
CA THR A 78 -1.40 -20.92 -0.35
C THR A 78 -1.21 -21.31 -1.81
N GLY A 79 0.03 -21.51 -2.25
CA GLY A 79 0.34 -21.98 -3.62
C GLY A 79 -0.05 -23.44 -3.88
N MET A 80 -0.19 -24.27 -2.85
CA MET A 80 -0.63 -25.67 -2.99
C MET A 80 -2.14 -25.81 -3.14
N ILE A 81 -2.92 -24.81 -2.71
CA ILE A 81 -4.38 -24.87 -2.67
C ILE A 81 -5.00 -25.11 -4.07
N PRO A 82 -4.62 -24.40 -5.14
CA PRO A 82 -5.22 -24.63 -6.46
C PRO A 82 -5.03 -26.06 -6.96
N ALA A 83 -3.83 -26.62 -6.81
CA ALA A 83 -3.53 -27.99 -7.22
C ALA A 83 -4.31 -29.03 -6.39
N PHE A 84 -4.48 -28.77 -5.09
CA PHE A 84 -5.29 -29.59 -4.21
C PHE A 84 -6.78 -29.56 -4.63
N LEU A 85 -7.33 -28.38 -4.90
CA LEU A 85 -8.73 -28.23 -5.31
C LEU A 85 -9.00 -28.83 -6.69
N ASP A 86 -8.07 -28.70 -7.64
CA ASP A 86 -8.14 -29.35 -8.95
C ASP A 86 -8.15 -30.88 -8.85
N ALA A 87 -7.32 -31.45 -7.96
CA ALA A 87 -7.32 -32.88 -7.70
C ALA A 87 -8.62 -33.34 -7.01
N ALA A 88 -9.09 -32.57 -6.03
CA ALA A 88 -10.34 -32.85 -5.32
C ALA A 88 -11.53 -32.85 -6.29
N LYS A 89 -11.62 -31.88 -7.21
CA LYS A 89 -12.71 -31.76 -8.19
C LYS A 89 -12.80 -32.96 -9.13
N LYS A 90 -11.66 -33.56 -9.47
CA LYS A 90 -11.59 -34.77 -10.33
C LYS A 90 -12.09 -36.02 -9.61
N ILE A 91 -11.89 -36.11 -8.29
CA ILE A 91 -12.27 -37.27 -7.47
C ILE A 91 -13.71 -37.14 -6.95
N LEU A 92 -14.14 -35.91 -6.63
CA LEU A 92 -15.45 -35.59 -6.07
C LEU A 92 -16.21 -34.64 -7.03
N PRO A 93 -16.59 -35.11 -8.23
CA PRO A 93 -17.29 -34.26 -9.21
C PRO A 93 -18.65 -33.76 -8.69
N ASP A 94 -19.30 -34.51 -7.80
CA ASP A 94 -20.57 -34.13 -7.18
C ASP A 94 -20.41 -32.95 -6.19
N GLU A 95 -19.19 -32.69 -5.72
CA GLU A 95 -18.84 -31.56 -4.84
C GLU A 95 -18.25 -30.37 -5.61
N ALA A 96 -18.32 -30.37 -6.95
CA ALA A 96 -17.70 -29.35 -7.78
C ALA A 96 -18.10 -27.91 -7.40
N ALA A 97 -19.36 -27.68 -7.04
CA ALA A 97 -19.84 -26.36 -6.63
C ALA A 97 -19.23 -25.88 -5.30
N SER A 98 -19.08 -26.78 -4.34
CA SER A 98 -18.41 -26.51 -3.06
C SER A 98 -16.93 -26.20 -3.28
N ILE A 99 -16.26 -26.99 -4.14
CA ILE A 99 -14.85 -26.82 -4.48
C ILE A 99 -14.60 -25.52 -5.24
N ASP A 100 -15.47 -25.13 -6.17
CA ASP A 100 -15.38 -23.86 -6.89
C ASP A 100 -15.56 -22.64 -5.96
N SER A 101 -16.40 -22.78 -4.93
CA SER A 101 -16.55 -21.76 -3.89
C SER A 101 -15.27 -21.60 -3.08
N ILE A 102 -14.60 -22.71 -2.72
CA ILE A 102 -13.31 -22.68 -2.02
C ILE A 102 -12.21 -22.10 -2.93
N ALA A 103 -12.20 -22.47 -4.22
CA ALA A 103 -11.25 -21.94 -5.20
C ALA A 103 -11.39 -20.42 -5.34
N SER A 104 -12.62 -19.90 -5.38
CA SER A 104 -12.88 -18.47 -5.42
C SER A 104 -12.29 -17.72 -4.21
N VAL A 105 -12.32 -18.32 -3.02
CA VAL A 105 -11.69 -17.75 -1.82
C VAL A 105 -10.17 -17.89 -1.86
N ALA A 106 -9.66 -19.02 -2.33
CA ALA A 106 -8.24 -19.25 -2.51
C ALA A 106 -7.62 -18.23 -3.47
N ASP A 107 -8.28 -17.95 -4.59
CA ASP A 107 -7.87 -16.96 -5.59
C ASP A 107 -7.75 -15.56 -4.99
N VAL A 108 -8.67 -15.18 -4.09
CA VAL A 108 -8.57 -13.90 -3.36
C VAL A 108 -7.31 -13.87 -2.51
N VAL A 109 -7.01 -14.95 -1.77
CA VAL A 109 -5.85 -15.01 -0.88
C VAL A 109 -4.53 -15.07 -1.64
N THR A 110 -4.45 -15.85 -2.72
CA THR A 110 -3.25 -15.95 -3.58
C THR A 110 -3.04 -14.74 -4.47
N GLY A 111 -4.12 -14.01 -4.78
CA GLY A 111 -4.09 -12.78 -5.56
C GLY A 111 -3.71 -11.54 -4.75
N LEU A 112 -3.59 -11.64 -3.43
CA LEU A 112 -3.11 -10.52 -2.61
C LEU A 112 -1.66 -10.21 -2.98
N PRO A 113 -1.30 -8.92 -3.14
CA PRO A 113 0.09 -8.53 -3.37
C PRO A 113 0.96 -9.02 -2.22
N SER A 114 2.19 -9.46 -2.55
CA SER A 114 3.16 -9.84 -1.54
C SER A 114 3.48 -8.65 -0.62
N VAL A 115 3.94 -8.93 0.60
CA VAL A 115 4.29 -7.85 1.54
C VAL A 115 5.39 -6.94 0.97
N ASP A 116 6.30 -7.50 0.16
CA ASP A 116 7.29 -6.73 -0.60
C ASP A 116 6.64 -5.80 -1.65
N ALA A 117 5.63 -6.27 -2.36
CA ALA A 117 4.90 -5.45 -3.33
C ALA A 117 4.14 -4.31 -2.64
N ILE A 118 3.47 -4.59 -1.52
CA ILE A 118 2.78 -3.57 -0.70
C ILE A 118 3.77 -2.54 -0.17
N LYS A 119 4.92 -2.99 0.33
CA LYS A 119 6.01 -2.11 0.78
C LYS A 119 6.51 -1.20 -0.34
N ALA A 120 6.78 -1.76 -1.52
CA ALA A 120 7.24 -0.99 -2.67
C ALA A 120 6.23 0.08 -3.09
N GLU A 121 4.93 -0.28 -3.10
CA GLU A 121 3.85 0.64 -3.43
C GLU A 121 3.74 1.80 -2.41
N LEU A 122 3.79 1.50 -1.12
CA LEU A 122 3.78 2.52 -0.05
C LEU A 122 4.98 3.47 -0.16
N ILE A 123 6.17 2.94 -0.42
CA ILE A 123 7.37 3.75 -0.62
C ILE A 123 7.18 4.68 -1.84
N SER A 124 6.65 4.16 -2.94
CA SER A 124 6.38 4.96 -4.14
C SER A 124 5.36 6.07 -3.88
N LEU A 125 4.31 5.81 -3.09
CA LEU A 125 3.32 6.83 -2.70
C LEU A 125 3.98 7.93 -1.86
N ILE A 126 4.79 7.54 -0.87
CA ILE A 126 5.52 8.48 -0.01
C ILE A 126 6.46 9.37 -0.82
N ASP A 127 7.20 8.79 -1.78
CA ASP A 127 8.14 9.53 -2.63
C ASP A 127 7.42 10.54 -3.53
N ALA A 128 6.27 10.16 -4.10
CA ALA A 128 5.47 11.07 -4.89
C ALA A 128 4.92 12.23 -4.06
N ILE A 129 4.32 11.95 -2.90
CA ILE A 129 3.79 12.98 -1.99
C ILE A 129 4.90 13.93 -1.56
N SER A 130 6.05 13.40 -1.16
CA SER A 130 7.22 14.19 -0.75
C SER A 130 7.69 15.11 -1.88
N THR A 131 7.68 14.62 -3.12
CA THR A 131 8.03 15.42 -4.30
C THR A 131 7.04 16.57 -4.50
N HIS A 132 5.73 16.28 -4.42
CA HIS A 132 4.71 17.32 -4.53
C HIS A 132 4.82 18.37 -3.43
N LEU A 133 4.95 17.94 -2.17
CA LEU A 133 5.10 18.84 -1.03
C LEU A 133 6.32 19.76 -1.17
N ASN A 134 7.48 19.21 -1.52
CA ASN A 134 8.68 20.01 -1.75
C ASN A 134 8.51 21.01 -2.91
N SER A 135 7.72 20.67 -3.93
CA SER A 135 7.44 21.57 -5.04
C SER A 135 6.58 22.78 -4.67
N LEU A 136 5.90 22.75 -3.52
CA LEU A 136 5.06 23.84 -3.00
C LEU A 136 5.86 24.91 -2.26
N LYS A 137 7.12 24.64 -1.92
CA LYS A 137 8.00 25.60 -1.26
C LYS A 137 8.32 26.78 -2.21
N PRO A 138 8.58 27.99 -1.66
CA PRO A 138 9.06 29.14 -2.44
C PRO A 138 10.30 28.83 -3.27
#